data_AF-A0A7Y4WRC6-F1
#
_entry.id   AF-A0A7Y4WRC6-F1
#
_cell.length_a   1.000
_cell.length_b   1.000
_cell.length_c   1.000
_cell.angle_alpha   90.00
_cell.angle_beta   90.00
_cell.angle_gamma   90.00
#
_symmetry.space_group_name_H-M   'P 1'
#
loop_
_entity.id
_entity.type
_entity.pdbx_description
1 polymer ?
#
loop_
_entity_poly.entity_id
_entity_poly.type
_entity_poly.pdbx_seq_one_letter_code
_entity_poly.pdbx_strand_id
1 'polypeptide(L)'
;MLLSKDADGDPKVTSKVGALHFQVYFYNCKNGRCAEIQFSKGFDVPDGVTVEKLNEWNRDFRFGRAFADKENDPWVQMDVDLERGGTIESVANNLETWIVIVETFAETLGWAGDADEPTT
;
A
#
# COMPACT_ATOMS: atom_id res chain seq x y z
N MET A 1 4.38 -5.78 13.02
CA MET A 1 5.43 -5.58 12.00
C MET A 1 6.19 -6.89 11.82
N LEU A 2 6.37 -7.35 10.59
CA LEU A 2 7.14 -8.53 10.23
C LEU A 2 8.14 -8.17 9.12
N LEU A 3 9.42 -8.53 9.28
CA LEU A 3 10.45 -8.37 8.26
C LEU A 3 10.62 -9.68 7.48
N SER A 4 10.65 -9.60 6.16
CA SER A 4 10.75 -10.73 5.24
C SER A 4 11.46 -10.30 3.95
N LYS A 5 11.42 -11.16 2.92
CA LYS A 5 11.86 -10.84 1.57
C LYS A 5 10.68 -10.93 0.59
N ASP A 6 10.75 -10.19 -0.51
CA ASP A 6 9.85 -10.35 -1.65
C ASP A 6 10.31 -11.49 -2.60
N ALA A 7 9.67 -11.57 -3.77
CA ALA A 7 9.95 -12.61 -4.76
C ALA A 7 11.34 -12.47 -5.41
N ASP A 8 11.87 -11.24 -5.48
CA ASP A 8 13.18 -10.93 -6.05
C ASP A 8 14.29 -11.02 -4.99
N GLY A 9 13.91 -11.21 -3.72
CA GLY A 9 14.81 -11.38 -2.59
C GLY A 9 15.14 -10.07 -1.86
N ASP A 10 14.50 -8.97 -2.26
CA ASP A 10 14.63 -7.65 -1.66
C ASP A 10 13.84 -7.56 -0.35
N PRO A 11 14.22 -6.66 0.58
CA PRO A 11 13.53 -6.53 1.85
C PRO A 11 12.04 -6.19 1.68
N LYS A 12 11.21 -6.78 2.52
CA LYS A 12 9.78 -6.48 2.61
C LYS A 12 9.35 -6.42 4.06
N VAL A 13 8.57 -5.39 4.41
CA VAL A 13 7.94 -5.25 5.73
C VAL A 13 6.44 -5.44 5.59
N THR A 14 5.83 -6.25 6.45
CA THR A 14 4.38 -6.28 6.64
C THR A 14 4.03 -5.53 7.91
N SER A 15 3.08 -4.61 7.84
CA SER A 15 2.59 -3.82 8.97
C SER A 15 1.07 -3.67 8.93
N LYS A 16 0.51 -3.00 9.93
CA LYS A 16 -0.92 -2.71 10.00
C LYS A 16 -1.23 -1.39 10.67
N VAL A 17 -2.36 -0.80 10.29
CA VAL A 17 -3.06 0.28 11.01
C VAL A 17 -4.51 -0.14 11.22
N GLY A 18 -4.94 -0.28 12.48
CA GLY A 18 -6.21 -0.94 12.79
C GLY A 18 -6.28 -2.35 12.20
N ALA A 19 -7.30 -2.62 11.38
CA ALA A 19 -7.48 -3.85 10.62
C ALA A 19 -6.81 -3.83 9.24
N LEU A 20 -6.27 -2.69 8.79
CA LEU A 20 -5.69 -2.55 7.46
C LEU A 20 -4.26 -3.08 7.46
N HIS A 21 -4.10 -4.33 7.04
CA HIS A 21 -2.80 -4.96 6.83
C HIS A 21 -2.23 -4.52 5.48
N PHE A 22 -0.97 -4.08 5.47
CA PHE A 22 -0.29 -3.59 4.27
C PHE A 22 1.17 -4.02 4.23
N GLN A 23 1.75 -3.98 3.03
CA GLN A 23 3.16 -4.29 2.79
C GLN A 23 3.94 -3.02 2.42
N VAL A 24 5.21 -3.01 2.78
CA VAL A 24 6.21 -2.03 2.34
C VAL A 24 7.31 -2.80 1.63
N TYR A 25 7.42 -2.57 0.34
CA TYR A 25 8.46 -3.13 -0.53
C TYR A 25 9.62 -2.14 -0.60
N PHE A 26 10.84 -2.67 -0.71
CA PHE A 26 12.06 -1.88 -0.82
C PHE A 26 12.72 -2.21 -2.15
N TYR A 27 12.99 -1.19 -2.96
CA TYR A 27 13.55 -1.37 -4.29
C TYR A 27 14.90 -0.68 -4.44
N ASN A 28 15.65 -1.11 -5.45
CA ASN A 28 16.94 -0.53 -5.81
C ASN A 28 17.92 -0.50 -4.63
N CYS A 29 18.00 -1.61 -3.90
CA CYS A 29 18.83 -1.75 -2.71
C CYS A 29 20.31 -1.99 -3.07
N LYS A 30 21.19 -1.10 -2.59
CA LYS A 30 22.65 -1.20 -2.74
C LYS A 30 23.36 -0.82 -1.45
N ASN A 31 24.33 -1.63 -1.02
CA ASN A 31 25.14 -1.40 0.18
C ASN A 31 24.31 -1.15 1.46
N GLY A 32 23.18 -1.85 1.62
CA GLY A 32 22.30 -1.72 2.78
C GLY A 32 21.39 -0.49 2.78
N ARG A 33 21.33 0.27 1.68
CA ARG A 33 20.38 1.38 1.47
C ARG A 33 19.53 1.11 0.23
N CYS A 34 18.22 1.36 0.31
CA CYS A 34 17.30 1.27 -0.81
C CYS A 34 16.94 2.67 -1.30
N ALA A 35 16.80 2.82 -2.62
CA ALA A 35 16.51 4.11 -3.23
C ALA A 35 15.01 4.41 -3.24
N GLU A 36 14.16 3.38 -3.14
CA GLU A 36 12.72 3.51 -3.25
C GLU A 36 12.04 2.60 -2.24
N ILE A 37 10.88 3.05 -1.75
CA ILE A 37 9.93 2.19 -1.03
C ILE A 37 8.56 2.31 -1.67
N GLN A 38 7.78 1.24 -1.60
CA GLN A 38 6.40 1.23 -2.05
C GLN A 38 5.52 0.69 -0.93
N PHE A 39 4.54 1.47 -0.54
CA PHE A 39 3.43 1.00 0.28
C PHE A 39 2.38 0.36 -0.63
N SER A 40 1.84 -0.78 -0.21
CA SER A 40 0.87 -1.53 -1.00
C SER A 40 -0.14 -2.23 -0.10
N LYS A 41 -1.42 -2.17 -0.50
CA LYS A 41 -2.48 -3.00 0.07
C LYS A 41 -3.42 -3.46 -1.03
N GLY A 42 -3.70 -4.76 -1.06
CA GLY A 42 -4.84 -5.34 -1.73
C GLY A 42 -6.02 -5.47 -0.78
N PHE A 43 -7.21 -5.44 -1.34
CA PHE A 43 -8.49 -5.58 -0.64
C PHE A 43 -9.28 -6.69 -1.32
N ASP A 44 -9.86 -7.57 -0.52
CA ASP A 44 -10.87 -8.50 -0.99
C ASP A 44 -12.26 -7.82 -0.86
N VAL A 45 -12.97 -7.70 -1.98
CA VAL A 45 -14.34 -7.16 -2.01
C VAL A 45 -15.25 -8.10 -2.81
N PRO A 46 -16.42 -8.51 -2.27
CA PRO A 46 -17.20 -9.62 -2.85
C PRO A 46 -17.59 -9.50 -4.32
N ASP A 47 -17.82 -8.28 -4.81
CA ASP A 47 -18.27 -8.00 -6.17
C ASP A 47 -17.16 -7.41 -7.07
N GLY A 48 -15.92 -7.34 -6.58
CA GLY A 48 -14.83 -6.61 -7.23
C GLY A 48 -15.04 -5.08 -7.26
N VAL A 49 -14.12 -4.38 -7.92
CA VAL A 49 -14.19 -2.93 -8.14
C VAL A 49 -14.35 -2.59 -9.63
N THR A 50 -15.06 -1.51 -9.95
CA THR A 50 -15.15 -1.01 -11.33
C THR A 50 -14.01 -0.05 -11.66
N VAL A 51 -13.64 0.03 -12.94
CA VAL A 51 -12.63 0.96 -13.43
C VAL A 51 -13.08 2.41 -13.22
N GLU A 52 -14.38 2.70 -13.37
CA GLU A 52 -14.95 4.02 -13.14
C GLU A 52 -14.73 4.48 -11.70
N LYS A 53 -15.01 3.61 -10.72
CA LYS A 53 -14.82 3.90 -9.29
C LYS A 53 -13.35 4.14 -8.96
N LEU A 54 -12.44 3.34 -9.51
CA LEU A 54 -11.00 3.52 -9.35
C LEU A 54 -10.51 4.82 -9.98
N ASN A 55 -10.99 5.16 -11.18
CA ASN A 55 -10.61 6.38 -11.87
C ASN A 55 -11.13 7.64 -11.17
N GLU A 56 -12.35 7.58 -10.62
CA GLU A 56 -12.88 8.64 -9.74
C GLU A 56 -12.00 8.85 -8.52
N TRP A 57 -11.63 7.77 -7.82
CA TRP A 57 -10.75 7.86 -6.67
C TRP A 57 -9.36 8.41 -7.05
N ASN A 58 -8.74 7.90 -8.12
CA ASN A 58 -7.44 8.38 -8.60
C ASN A 58 -7.45 9.86 -9.02
N ARG A 59 -8.59 10.37 -9.51
CA ARG A 59 -8.74 11.79 -9.84
C ARG A 59 -8.81 12.65 -8.57
N ASP A 60 -9.46 12.15 -7.53
CA ASP A 60 -9.75 12.92 -6.32
C ASP A 60 -8.62 12.80 -5.26
N PHE A 61 -7.79 11.75 -5.33
CA PHE A 61 -6.67 11.48 -4.40
C PHE A 61 -5.32 11.42 -5.12
N ARG A 62 -4.39 12.31 -4.76
CA ARG A 62 -3.18 12.59 -5.55
C ARG A 62 -1.97 11.71 -5.25
N PHE A 63 -1.90 11.12 -4.05
CA PHE A 63 -0.67 10.50 -3.55
C PHE A 63 -0.67 8.97 -3.62
N GLY A 64 -1.79 8.37 -4.02
CA GLY A 64 -1.88 6.94 -4.28
C GLY A 64 -2.27 6.67 -5.73
N ARG A 65 -1.95 5.48 -6.20
CA ARG A 65 -2.57 4.91 -7.39
C ARG A 65 -3.41 3.71 -6.98
N ALA A 66 -4.62 3.65 -7.50
CA ALA A 66 -5.53 2.53 -7.33
C ALA A 66 -5.75 1.82 -8.66
N PHE A 67 -5.79 0.49 -8.64
CA PHE A 67 -6.03 -0.35 -9.80
C PHE A 67 -6.74 -1.64 -9.39
N ALA A 68 -7.35 -2.33 -10.35
CA ALA A 68 -7.90 -3.66 -10.13
C ALA A 68 -6.89 -4.70 -10.65
N ASP A 69 -6.77 -5.83 -9.97
CA ASP A 69 -6.04 -6.96 -10.53
C ASP A 69 -6.90 -7.78 -11.53
N LYS A 70 -6.50 -9.01 -11.82
CA LYS A 70 -7.18 -9.86 -12.81
C LYS A 70 -8.55 -10.37 -12.34
N GLU A 71 -8.80 -10.37 -11.04
CA GLU A 71 -10.02 -10.85 -10.41
C GLU A 71 -10.96 -9.67 -10.03
N ASN A 72 -10.56 -8.46 -10.40
CA ASN A 72 -11.17 -7.18 -10.03
C ASN A 72 -11.00 -6.83 -8.54
N ASP A 73 -10.01 -7.42 -7.86
CA ASP A 73 -9.70 -7.02 -6.49
C ASP A 73 -8.98 -5.66 -6.52
N PRO A 74 -9.46 -4.67 -5.73
CA PRO A 74 -8.85 -3.36 -5.67
C PRO A 74 -7.51 -3.40 -4.93
N TRP A 75 -6.52 -2.74 -5.53
CA TRP A 75 -5.23 -2.45 -4.94
C TRP A 75 -5.04 -0.94 -4.83
N VAL A 76 -4.37 -0.50 -3.77
CA VAL A 76 -3.84 0.87 -3.64
C VAL A 76 -2.36 0.81 -3.31
N GLN A 77 -1.59 1.68 -3.97
CA GLN A 77 -0.15 1.78 -3.81
C GLN A 77 0.32 3.23 -3.72
N MET A 78 1.41 3.45 -2.97
CA MET A 78 2.14 4.71 -2.94
C MET A 78 3.63 4.44 -3.01
N ASP A 79 4.28 4.95 -4.05
CA ASP A 79 5.73 4.90 -4.22
C ASP A 79 6.40 6.15 -3.62
N VAL A 80 7.56 5.97 -3.00
CA VAL A 80 8.36 7.05 -2.41
C VAL A 80 9.80 6.94 -2.89
N ASP A 81 10.26 7.98 -3.58
CA ASP A 81 11.66 8.15 -3.96
C ASP A 81 12.48 8.67 -2.76
N LEU A 82 13.50 7.90 -2.38
CA LEU A 82 14.46 8.16 -1.32
C LEU A 82 15.90 8.18 -1.86
N GLU A 83 16.10 8.18 -3.19
CA GLU A 83 17.41 8.14 -3.84
C GLU A 83 18.27 9.30 -3.35
N ARG A 84 17.67 10.50 -3.31
CA ARG A 84 18.31 11.74 -2.90
C ARG A 84 17.54 12.40 -1.76
N GLY A 85 18.25 12.72 -0.68
CA GLY A 85 17.67 13.49 0.42
C GLY A 85 16.63 12.77 1.28
N GLY A 86 16.45 11.44 1.10
CA GLY A 86 15.60 10.64 1.98
C GLY A 86 16.12 10.65 3.42
N THR A 87 15.28 11.08 4.36
CA THR A 87 15.56 11.07 5.81
C THR A 87 14.57 10.17 6.53
N ILE A 88 14.87 9.83 7.79
CA ILE A 88 13.91 9.11 8.63
C ILE A 88 12.63 9.94 8.81
N GLU A 89 12.76 11.26 8.94
CA GLU A 89 11.63 12.21 9.04
C GLU A 89 10.78 12.20 7.78
N SER A 90 11.39 12.17 6.58
CA SER A 90 10.62 12.08 5.34
C SER A 90 9.90 10.74 5.22
N VAL A 91 10.52 9.64 5.65
CA VAL A 91 9.87 8.32 5.68
C VAL A 91 8.69 8.29 6.65
N ALA A 92 8.82 8.89 7.84
CA ALA A 92 7.73 9.01 8.80
C ALA A 92 6.55 9.82 8.24
N ASN A 93 6.81 10.97 7.61
CA ASN A 93 5.78 11.78 6.96
C ASN A 93 5.08 11.05 5.80
N ASN A 94 5.83 10.24 5.03
CA ASN A 94 5.23 9.40 4.00
C ASN A 94 4.37 8.29 4.63
N LEU A 95 4.79 7.66 5.73
CA LEU A 95 3.95 6.68 6.42
C LEU A 95 2.63 7.29 6.91
N GLU A 96 2.65 8.52 7.44
CA GLU A 96 1.42 9.24 7.82
C GLU A 96 0.51 9.49 6.61
N THR A 97 1.09 9.89 5.48
CA THR A 97 0.36 10.06 4.21
C THR A 97 -0.24 8.73 3.73
N TRP A 98 0.51 7.64 3.82
CA TRP A 98 0.03 6.30 3.48
C TRP A 98 -1.17 5.88 4.32
N ILE A 99 -1.14 6.13 5.63
CA ILE A 99 -2.24 5.80 6.54
C ILE A 99 -3.54 6.47 6.06
N VAL A 100 -3.49 7.77 5.74
CA VAL A 100 -4.65 8.49 5.21
C VAL A 100 -5.13 7.89 3.87
N ILE A 101 -4.20 7.55 2.97
CA ILE A 101 -4.54 6.94 1.67
C ILE A 101 -5.26 5.61 1.86
N VAL A 102 -4.72 4.70 2.67
CA VAL A 102 -5.25 3.35 2.81
C VAL A 102 -6.59 3.34 3.55
N GLU A 103 -6.77 4.23 4.53
CA GLU A 103 -8.04 4.42 5.25
C GLU A 103 -9.12 4.98 4.32
N THR A 104 -8.83 6.07 3.59
CA THR A 104 -9.81 6.70 2.68
C THR A 104 -10.18 5.80 1.50
N PHE A 105 -9.25 4.97 1.02
CA PHE A 105 -9.55 3.98 0.00
C PHE A 105 -10.42 2.84 0.55
N ALA A 106 -10.13 2.33 1.75
CA ALA A 106 -10.97 1.33 2.42
C ALA A 106 -12.41 1.84 2.62
N GLU A 107 -12.57 3.08 3.07
CA GLU A 107 -13.87 3.75 3.21
C GLU A 107 -14.60 3.87 1.87
N THR A 108 -13.87 4.24 0.80
CA THR A 108 -14.41 4.36 -0.56
C THR A 108 -14.98 3.05 -1.09
N LEU A 109 -14.34 1.93 -0.72
CA LEU A 109 -14.76 0.57 -1.06
C LEU A 109 -15.89 0.05 -0.15
N GLY A 110 -16.17 0.71 0.97
CA GLY A 110 -17.05 0.16 2.00
C GLY A 110 -16.49 -1.11 2.65
N TRP A 111 -15.16 -1.26 2.67
CA TRP A 111 -14.49 -2.47 3.15
C TRP A 111 -14.62 -2.62 4.67
N ALA A 112 -14.95 -3.85 5.11
CA ALA A 112 -15.27 -4.16 6.52
C ALA A 112 -14.29 -5.13 7.19
N GLY A 113 -13.22 -5.53 6.48
CA GLY A 113 -12.30 -6.59 6.91
C GLY A 113 -12.07 -7.60 5.78
N ASP A 114 -10.90 -8.21 5.75
CA ASP A 114 -10.60 -9.29 4.80
C ASP A 114 -11.25 -10.59 5.31
N ALA A 115 -12.02 -11.27 4.45
CA ALA A 115 -12.86 -12.42 4.82
C ALA A 115 -12.06 -13.64 5.34
N ASP A 116 -10.75 -13.68 5.04
CA ASP A 116 -9.84 -14.78 5.36
C ASP A 116 -8.77 -14.45 6.42
N GLU A 117 -8.80 -13.26 7.04
CA GLU A 117 -7.93 -13.00 8.19
C GLU A 117 -8.54 -13.56 9.48
N PRO A 118 -7.84 -14.46 10.19
CA PRO A 118 -8.32 -14.92 11.48
C PRO A 118 -8.36 -13.72 12.42
N THR A 119 -9.54 -13.47 12.99
CA THR A 119 -9.71 -12.53 14.10
C THR A 119 -8.87 -13.02 15.28
N THR A 120 -7.64 -12.53 15.39
CA THR A 120 -6.82 -12.67 16.60
C THR A 120 -7.11 -11.55 17.57
#